data_AF-A0A9D5RTN7-F1
#
_entry.id   AF-A0A9D5RTN7-F1
#
_cell.length_a   1.000
_cell.length_b   1.000
_cell.length_c   1.000
_cell.angle_alpha   90.00
_cell.angle_beta   90.00
_cell.angle_gamma   90.00
#
_symmetry.space_group_name_H-M   'P 1'
#
loop_
_entity.id
_entity.type
_entity.pdbx_description
1 polymer ?
#
loop_
_entity_poly.entity_id
_entity_poly.type
_entity_poly.pdbx_seq_one_letter_code
_entity_poly.pdbx_strand_id
1 'polypeptide(L)'
;MKKITFDEEELFAIAVFNPDTRPNTIQAMKDVLPELKEDQEMFDLLVSAMEKLKRTSDQEYKKMDLETYREEMESAAEEEGQEDDLGEEGRQEGQHTEKDPMEEGRQEGQNTEEDE
;
A
#
# COMPACT_ATOMS: atom_id res chain seq x y z
N MET A 1 -15.42 -21.51 33.35
CA MET A 1 -15.45 -20.11 32.87
C MET A 1 -15.57 -20.14 31.36
N LYS A 2 -16.50 -19.37 30.76
CA LYS A 2 -16.59 -19.28 29.31
C LYS A 2 -15.36 -18.51 28.81
N LYS A 3 -14.56 -19.12 27.93
CA LYS A 3 -13.43 -18.46 27.28
C LYS A 3 -13.99 -17.29 26.46
N ILE A 4 -13.40 -16.11 26.62
CA ILE A 4 -13.77 -14.94 25.82
C ILE A 4 -12.95 -15.01 24.54
N THR A 5 -13.62 -14.96 23.41
CA THR A 5 -13.03 -14.94 22.08
C THR A 5 -13.45 -13.64 21.42
N PHE A 6 -12.45 -12.97 20.84
CA PHE A 6 -12.66 -11.78 20.05
C PHE A 6 -12.70 -12.19 18.59
N ASP A 7 -13.57 -11.53 17.84
CA ASP A 7 -13.66 -11.66 16.39
C ASP A 7 -12.60 -10.74 15.75
N GLU A 8 -12.29 -10.94 14.46
CA GLU A 8 -11.20 -10.19 13.80
C GLU A 8 -11.46 -8.68 13.83
N GLU A 9 -12.68 -8.24 13.52
CA GLU A 9 -13.08 -6.83 13.54
C GLU A 9 -12.91 -6.19 14.93
N GLU A 10 -13.19 -6.96 15.99
CA GLU A 10 -13.00 -6.48 17.36
C GLU A 10 -11.51 -6.37 17.71
N LEU A 11 -10.68 -7.31 17.24
CA LEU A 11 -9.23 -7.25 17.45
C LEU A 11 -8.61 -6.06 16.71
N PHE A 12 -9.06 -5.79 15.48
CA PHE A 12 -8.68 -4.58 14.74
C PHE A 12 -9.10 -3.32 15.50
N ALA A 13 -10.36 -3.22 15.94
CA ALA A 13 -10.81 -2.07 16.72
C ALA A 13 -9.98 -1.88 18.00
N ILE A 14 -9.68 -2.97 18.73
CA ILE A 14 -8.83 -2.92 19.92
C ILE A 14 -7.43 -2.43 19.57
N ALA A 15 -6.84 -2.90 18.48
CA ALA A 15 -5.50 -2.53 18.03
C ALA A 15 -5.41 -1.04 17.62
N VAL A 16 -6.43 -0.53 16.93
CA VAL A 16 -6.55 0.88 16.54
C VAL A 16 -6.59 1.78 17.78
N PHE A 17 -7.43 1.46 18.76
CA PHE A 17 -7.63 2.27 19.95
C PHE A 17 -6.61 2.02 21.07
N ASN A 18 -5.69 1.04 20.93
CA ASN A 18 -4.81 0.55 22.02
C ASN A 18 -3.83 1.63 22.57
N PRO A 19 -4.03 2.16 23.79
CA PRO A 19 -3.16 3.11 24.45
C PRO A 19 -2.40 2.39 25.59
N ASP A 20 -1.82 1.24 25.26
CA ASP A 20 -0.95 0.40 26.10
C ASP A 20 -1.63 -0.43 27.20
N THR A 21 -2.81 -0.05 27.68
CA THR A 21 -3.48 -0.76 28.78
C THR A 21 -4.98 -0.98 28.54
N ARG A 22 -5.49 -2.16 28.92
CA ARG A 22 -6.91 -2.54 28.85
C ARG A 22 -7.88 -1.43 29.31
N PRO A 23 -7.76 -0.84 30.52
CA PRO A 23 -8.70 0.20 30.95
C PRO A 23 -8.62 1.46 30.08
N ASN A 24 -7.44 1.84 29.61
CA ASN A 24 -7.29 2.99 28.72
C ASN A 24 -7.91 2.70 27.35
N THR A 25 -7.74 1.49 26.81
CA THR A 25 -8.36 1.09 25.53
C THR A 25 -9.88 1.15 25.60
N ILE A 26 -10.46 0.64 26.69
CA ILE A 26 -11.91 0.75 26.93
C ILE A 26 -12.33 2.23 26.99
N GLN A 27 -11.52 3.09 27.62
CA GLN A 27 -11.85 4.51 27.72
C GLN A 27 -11.76 5.21 26.34
N ALA A 28 -10.71 4.96 25.57
CA ALA A 28 -10.55 5.50 24.22
C ALA A 28 -11.73 5.11 23.30
N MET A 29 -12.16 3.85 23.34
CA MET A 29 -13.35 3.41 22.59
C MET A 29 -14.62 4.13 23.03
N LYS A 30 -14.80 4.36 24.35
CA LYS A 30 -15.96 5.11 24.87
C LYS A 30 -15.99 6.56 24.40
N ASP A 31 -14.82 7.18 24.26
CA ASP A 31 -14.73 8.60 23.88
C ASP A 31 -15.19 8.82 22.43
N VAL A 32 -15.10 7.79 21.59
CA VAL A 32 -15.53 7.82 20.17
C VAL A 32 -16.98 7.34 19.97
N LEU A 33 -17.56 6.58 20.90
CA LEU A 33 -18.98 6.17 20.81
C LEU A 33 -19.98 7.32 20.50
N PRO A 34 -19.84 8.55 21.04
CA PRO A 34 -20.73 9.64 20.71
C PRO A 34 -20.64 10.12 19.26
N GLU A 35 -19.53 9.86 18.58
CA GLU A 35 -19.31 10.18 17.16
C GLU A 35 -19.93 9.12 16.25
N LEU A 36 -20.02 7.87 16.72
CA LEU A 36 -20.62 6.74 16.01
C LEU A 36 -22.15 6.64 16.16
N LYS A 37 -22.83 7.70 16.62
CA LYS A 37 -24.30 7.66 16.83
C LYS A 37 -25.09 7.33 15.56
N GLU A 38 -24.55 7.65 14.40
CA GLU A 38 -25.18 7.39 13.10
C GLU A 38 -24.70 6.08 12.48
N ASP A 39 -23.59 5.51 12.98
CA ASP A 39 -23.01 4.25 12.55
C ASP A 39 -23.26 3.16 13.61
N GLN A 40 -24.44 2.55 13.51
CA GLN A 40 -24.87 1.52 14.46
C GLN A 40 -23.98 0.28 14.41
N GLU A 41 -23.46 -0.07 13.23
CA GLU A 41 -22.61 -1.25 13.06
C GLU A 41 -21.29 -1.08 13.81
N MET A 42 -20.61 0.06 13.59
CA MET A 42 -19.36 0.36 14.28
C MET A 42 -19.60 0.62 15.78
N PHE A 43 -20.74 1.21 16.15
CA PHE A 43 -21.13 1.37 17.56
C PHE A 43 -21.26 0.01 18.27
N ASP A 44 -22.02 -0.92 17.69
CA ASP A 44 -22.24 -2.26 18.28
C ASP A 44 -20.93 -3.05 18.35
N LEU A 45 -20.06 -2.93 17.34
CA LEU A 45 -18.73 -3.52 17.34
C LEU A 45 -17.89 -3.04 18.52
N LEU A 46 -17.78 -1.72 18.73
CA LEU A 46 -17.00 -1.16 19.84
C LEU A 46 -17.61 -1.54 21.19
N VAL A 47 -18.93 -1.51 21.32
CA VAL A 47 -19.62 -1.92 22.56
C VAL A 47 -19.33 -3.38 22.87
N SER A 48 -19.44 -4.28 21.89
CA SER A 48 -19.12 -5.71 22.04
C SER A 48 -17.66 -5.91 22.47
N ALA A 49 -16.71 -5.28 21.77
CA ALA A 49 -15.28 -5.37 22.09
C ALA A 49 -15.01 -4.89 23.53
N MET A 50 -15.61 -3.77 23.96
CA MET A 50 -15.48 -3.26 25.32
C MET A 50 -16.09 -4.19 26.37
N GLU A 51 -17.25 -4.79 26.12
CA GLU A 51 -17.88 -5.75 27.03
C GLU A 51 -17.01 -7.00 27.23
N LYS A 52 -16.42 -7.51 26.13
CA LYS A 52 -15.47 -8.61 26.17
C LYS A 52 -14.21 -8.20 26.95
N LEU A 53 -13.63 -7.02 26.67
CA LEU A 53 -12.46 -6.49 27.38
C LEU A 53 -12.69 -6.34 28.89
N LYS A 54 -13.86 -5.85 29.34
CA LYS A 54 -14.19 -5.75 30.79
C LYS A 54 -14.10 -7.09 31.52
N ARG A 55 -14.33 -8.18 30.80
CA ARG A 55 -14.33 -9.54 31.33
C ARG A 55 -13.00 -10.26 31.09
N THR A 56 -12.08 -9.65 30.34
CA THR A 56 -10.73 -10.12 30.08
C THR A 56 -9.76 -9.63 31.16
N SER A 57 -8.82 -10.48 31.58
CA SER A 57 -7.78 -10.09 32.54
C SER A 57 -6.67 -9.26 31.89
N ASP A 58 -5.94 -8.47 32.67
CA ASP A 58 -4.80 -7.69 32.14
C ASP A 58 -3.68 -8.60 31.59
N GLN A 59 -3.54 -9.81 32.11
CA GLN A 59 -2.60 -10.80 31.59
C GLN A 59 -3.02 -11.36 30.23
N GLU A 60 -4.32 -11.58 30.02
CA GLU A 60 -4.83 -12.01 28.72
C GLU A 60 -4.78 -10.88 27.69
N TYR A 61 -5.08 -9.65 28.10
CA TYR A 61 -4.95 -8.47 27.25
C TYR A 61 -3.52 -8.31 26.70
N LYS A 62 -2.51 -8.44 27.56
CA LYS A 62 -1.09 -8.39 27.17
C LYS A 62 -0.64 -9.54 26.26
N LYS A 63 -1.39 -10.64 26.22
CA LYS A 63 -1.13 -11.78 25.34
C LYS A 63 -1.88 -11.67 24.01
N MET A 64 -2.71 -10.64 23.83
CA MET A 64 -3.33 -10.36 22.55
C MET A 64 -2.27 -9.85 21.59
N ASP A 65 -2.30 -10.37 20.37
CA ASP A 65 -1.32 -10.08 19.33
C ASP A 65 -1.73 -8.81 18.57
N LEU A 66 -1.87 -7.69 19.27
CA LEU A 66 -2.40 -6.44 18.70
C LEU A 66 -1.43 -5.74 17.75
N GLU A 67 -0.14 -6.12 17.78
CA GLU A 67 0.90 -5.57 16.89
C GLU A 67 0.65 -5.99 15.44
N THR A 68 0.40 -7.28 15.20
CA THR A 68 0.06 -7.81 13.87
C THR A 68 -1.14 -7.09 13.25
N TYR A 69 -2.20 -6.83 14.02
CA TYR A 69 -3.37 -6.08 13.52
C TYR A 69 -3.07 -4.61 13.19
N ARG A 70 -2.05 -4.00 13.81
CA ARG A 70 -1.60 -2.65 13.45
C ARG A 70 -0.75 -2.67 12.19
N GLU A 71 0.19 -3.60 12.09
CA GLU A 71 1.06 -3.75 10.93
C GLU A 71 0.25 -4.04 9.67
N GLU A 72 -0.78 -4.89 9.75
CA GLU A 72 -1.70 -5.16 8.63
C GLU A 72 -2.42 -3.89 8.15
N MET A 73 -2.81 -3.01 9.09
CA MET A 73 -3.45 -1.74 8.73
C MET A 73 -2.47 -0.75 8.07
N GLU A 74 -1.22 -0.71 8.54
CA GLU A 74 -0.17 0.13 7.94
C GLU A 74 0.25 -0.40 6.56
N SER A 75 0.45 -1.71 6.42
CA SER A 75 0.77 -2.36 5.14
C SER A 75 -0.35 -2.20 4.11
N ALA A 76 -1.63 -2.31 4.51
CA ALA A 76 -2.75 -2.10 3.60
C ALA A 76 -2.84 -0.64 3.10
N ALA A 77 -2.38 0.33 3.90
CA ALA A 77 -2.35 1.74 3.49
C ALA A 77 -1.21 2.04 2.50
N GLU A 78 -0.14 1.24 2.49
CA GLU A 78 1.02 1.42 1.60
C GLU A 78 0.83 0.77 0.21
N GLU A 79 -0.10 -0.17 0.06
CA GLU A 79 -0.33 -0.87 -1.21
C GLU A 79 -1.16 -0.06 -2.23
N GLU A 80 -1.89 0.98 -1.80
CA GLU A 80 -2.62 1.90 -2.70
C GLU A 80 -1.72 2.98 -3.38
N GLY A 81 -0.40 2.82 -3.34
CA GLY A 81 0.58 3.73 -3.94
C GLY A 81 1.23 3.27 -5.24
N GLN A 82 0.70 2.25 -5.93
CA GLN A 82 1.25 1.74 -7.19
C GLN A 82 0.24 1.85 -8.34
N GLU A 83 -0.02 3.09 -8.73
CA GLU A 83 -0.64 3.46 -10.01
C GLU A 83 0.45 3.72 -11.08
N ASP A 84 0.42 2.85 -12.08
CA ASP A 84 0.66 3.12 -13.51
C ASP A 84 2.00 3.73 -13.98
N ASP A 85 3.01 2.88 -14.22
CA ASP A 85 3.91 3.07 -15.37
C ASP A 85 3.39 2.25 -16.56
N LEU A 86 2.22 2.65 -17.08
CA LEU A 86 1.82 2.29 -18.44
C LEU A 86 2.56 3.23 -19.41
N GLY A 87 3.81 2.87 -19.73
CA GLY A 87 4.54 3.46 -20.84
C GLY A 87 3.85 3.17 -22.18
N GLU A 88 3.05 4.13 -22.63
CA GLU A 88 2.22 4.12 -23.84
C GLU A 88 3.01 3.87 -25.15
N GLU A 89 2.34 3.20 -26.08
CA GLU A 89 2.83 2.75 -27.38
C GLU A 89 3.28 3.89 -28.31
N GLY A 90 4.51 3.82 -28.80
CA GLY A 90 4.97 4.54 -29.98
C GLY A 90 4.91 3.66 -31.24
N ARG A 91 3.72 3.40 -31.79
CA ARG A 91 3.60 2.97 -33.20
C ARG A 91 3.97 4.14 -34.10
N GLN A 92 5.01 3.97 -34.93
CA GLN A 92 5.08 4.68 -36.21
C GLN A 92 5.34 3.68 -37.33
N GLU A 93 4.30 3.51 -38.15
CA GLU A 93 4.32 2.80 -39.42
C GLU A 93 5.01 3.64 -40.49
N GLY A 94 5.72 2.96 -41.40
CA GLY A 94 6.12 3.46 -42.73
C GLY A 94 7.56 3.98 -42.82
N GLN A 95 8.33 3.77 -43.89
CA GLN A 95 8.16 3.19 -45.23
C GLN A 95 9.59 2.74 -45.65
N HIS A 96 9.78 1.58 -46.28
CA HIS A 96 10.27 1.45 -47.68
C HIS A 96 10.96 2.74 -48.20
N THR A 97 12.22 2.78 -48.60
CA THR A 97 12.77 2.15 -49.82
C THR A 97 14.31 2.23 -49.87
N GLU A 98 14.89 1.13 -50.31
CA GLU A 98 16.06 0.97 -51.19
C GLU A 98 16.54 2.22 -52.00
N LYS A 99 17.87 2.32 -52.16
CA LYS A 99 18.69 2.91 -53.27
C LYS A 99 19.42 4.26 -53.06
N ASP A 100 20.74 4.18 -53.26
CA ASP A 100 21.80 5.22 -53.34
C ASP A 100 21.45 6.48 -54.17
N PRO A 101 22.19 7.59 -53.98
CA PRO A 101 23.29 7.85 -54.93
C PRO A 101 24.57 8.51 -54.36
N MET A 102 25.70 8.05 -54.89
CA MET A 102 26.99 8.73 -55.15
C MET A 102 27.39 9.93 -54.28
N GLU A 103 28.43 9.73 -53.46
CA GLU A 103 29.33 10.83 -53.06
C GLU A 103 30.69 10.64 -53.75
N GLU A 104 30.92 11.50 -54.73
CA GLU A 104 32.07 11.58 -55.60
C GLU A 104 33.29 12.10 -54.81
N GLY A 105 33.98 11.17 -54.14
CA GLY A 105 35.24 11.44 -53.43
C GLY A 105 36.42 11.58 -54.38
N ARG A 106 36.62 12.79 -54.87
CA ARG A 106 37.79 13.29 -55.60
C ARG A 106 39.11 12.85 -54.92
N GLN A 107 39.91 12.02 -55.59
CA GLN A 107 41.33 11.83 -55.27
C GLN A 107 42.18 12.49 -56.35
N GLU A 108 42.73 13.66 -56.00
CA GLU A 108 43.83 14.30 -56.71
C GLU A 108 45.13 13.62 -56.28
N GLY A 109 45.98 13.21 -57.23
CA GLY A 109 47.27 12.61 -56.85
C GLY A 109 48.07 11.97 -57.97
N GLN A 110 48.73 12.82 -58.78
CA GLN A 110 50.12 12.69 -59.25
C GLN A 110 50.50 11.53 -60.19
N ASN A 111 51.01 11.89 -61.37
CA ASN A 111 52.30 11.50 -61.97
C ASN A 111 52.25 11.89 -63.47
N THR A 112 52.73 13.08 -63.87
CA THR A 112 54.11 13.44 -64.29
C THR A 112 54.58 12.81 -65.60
N GLU A 113 54.96 13.73 -66.51
CA GLU A 113 55.89 13.63 -67.68
C GLU A 113 55.45 12.72 -68.83
N GLU A 114 55.14 13.22 -70.04
CA GLU A 114 55.95 14.00 -71.01
C GLU A 114 57.26 13.30 -71.44
N ASP A 115 57.54 13.43 -72.76
CA ASP A 115 58.64 12.90 -73.58
C ASP A 115 58.45 11.45 -74.09
N GLU A 116 58.50 11.13 -75.39
CA GLU A 116 58.88 11.81 -76.65
C GLU A 116 58.21 11.08 -77.84
#